data_AF-A0A849VA54-F1
#
_entry.id   AF-A0A849VA54-F1
#
_cell.length_a   1.000
_cell.length_b   1.000
_cell.length_c   1.000
_cell.angle_alpha   90.00
_cell.angle_beta   90.00
_cell.angle_gamma   90.00
#
_symmetry.space_group_name_H-M   'P 1'
#
loop_
_entity.id
_entity.type
_entity.pdbx_description
1 polymer ?
#
loop_
_entity_poly.entity_id
_entity_poly.type
_entity_poly.pdbx_seq_one_letter_code
_entity_poly.pdbx_strand_id
1 'polypeptide(L)'
;MAEWTPFSKVLAIRAYPSSTVHHIKLSTSSVHAGCKTSDENGIYKLVDEKGRIVSMLLAAQAADRKVSVAITCEPGSSTAKITELQIGEVNFSSVIH
;
A
#
# COMPACT_ATOMS: atom_id res chain seq x y z
N MET A 1 12.42 0.74 -9.77
CA MET A 1 12.65 0.76 -8.32
C MET A 1 11.31 1.04 -7.65
N ALA A 2 11.03 0.40 -6.50
CA ALA A 2 9.84 0.71 -5.72
C ALA A 2 10.09 1.94 -4.83
N GLU A 3 9.09 2.80 -4.68
CA GLU A 3 9.10 3.98 -3.81
C GLU A 3 8.32 3.67 -2.53
N TRP A 4 8.88 3.99 -1.37
CA TRP A 4 8.20 3.78 -0.08
C TRP A 4 7.35 5.00 0.29
N THR A 5 6.12 4.76 0.72
CA THR A 5 5.28 5.82 1.28
C THR A 5 5.71 6.19 2.70
N PRO A 6 5.44 7.42 3.17
CA PRO A 6 5.52 7.70 4.61
C PRO A 6 4.57 6.80 5.41
N PHE A 7 4.89 6.63 6.69
CA PHE A 7 4.02 5.90 7.63
C PHE A 7 2.65 6.56 7.72
N SER A 8 1.61 5.79 7.36
CA SER A 8 0.25 6.26 7.17
C SER A 8 -0.76 5.32 7.80
N LYS A 9 -1.95 5.83 8.13
CA LYS A 9 -3.07 4.98 8.55
C LYS A 9 -3.75 4.36 7.34
N VAL A 10 -4.24 3.13 7.49
CA VAL A 10 -5.15 2.50 6.52
C VAL A 10 -6.56 3.03 6.77
N LEU A 11 -7.10 3.79 5.83
CA LEU A 11 -8.43 4.39 5.96
C LEU A 11 -9.54 3.48 5.43
N ALA A 12 -9.28 2.75 4.35
CA ALA A 12 -10.24 1.85 3.76
C ALA A 12 -9.53 0.72 2.99
N ILE A 13 -10.16 -0.46 2.99
CA ILE A 13 -9.77 -1.61 2.20
C ILE A 13 -11.01 -2.05 1.42
N ARG A 14 -10.89 -2.12 0.09
CA ARG A 14 -11.93 -2.66 -0.79
C ARG A 14 -11.40 -3.95 -1.44
N ALA A 15 -12.06 -5.06 -1.16
CA ALA A 15 -11.78 -6.38 -1.72
C ALA A 15 -13.02 -6.92 -2.44
N TYR A 16 -12.84 -7.68 -3.52
CA TYR A 16 -13.92 -8.32 -4.27
C TYR A 16 -13.83 -9.85 -4.10
N PRO A 17 -14.94 -10.56 -3.83
CA PRO A 17 -14.91 -12.00 -3.52
C PRO A 17 -14.25 -12.89 -4.58
N SER A 18 -14.32 -12.49 -5.85
CA SER A 18 -13.77 -13.22 -7.00
C SER A 18 -12.46 -12.63 -7.53
N SER A 19 -11.81 -11.73 -6.79
CA SER A 19 -10.61 -11.04 -7.25
C SER A 19 -9.47 -11.15 -6.24
N THR A 20 -8.26 -11.35 -6.74
CA THR A 20 -7.01 -11.20 -5.98
C THR A 20 -6.56 -9.74 -5.89
N VAL A 21 -7.33 -8.81 -6.48
CA VAL A 21 -7.03 -7.39 -6.50
C VAL A 21 -7.83 -6.65 -5.42
N HIS A 22 -7.12 -5.91 -4.60
CA HIS A 22 -7.65 -5.06 -3.55
C HIS A 22 -7.28 -3.60 -3.81
N HIS A 23 -8.11 -2.67 -3.31
CA HIS A 23 -7.82 -1.24 -3.34
C HIS A 23 -7.70 -0.72 -1.91
N ILE A 24 -6.57 -0.08 -1.61
CA ILE A 24 -6.19 0.34 -0.26
C ILE A 24 -6.12 1.86 -0.24
N LYS A 25 -6.89 2.52 0.63
CA LYS A 25 -6.79 3.96 0.87
C LYS A 25 -5.89 4.21 2.08
N LEU A 26 -4.83 5.00 1.90
CA LEU A 26 -3.98 5.49 2.99
C LEU A 26 -4.31 6.94 3.34
N SER A 27 -3.94 7.34 4.57
CA SER A 27 -4.13 8.71 5.06
C SER A 27 -3.22 9.74 4.43
N THR A 28 -2.11 9.30 3.82
CA THR A 28 -1.25 10.15 3.00
C THR A 28 -1.23 9.62 1.58
N SER A 29 -1.06 10.52 0.62
CA SER A 29 -0.96 10.19 -0.80
C SER A 29 0.43 10.42 -1.36
N SER A 30 1.43 10.76 -0.52
CA SER A 30 2.69 11.32 -1.00
C SER A 30 3.55 10.25 -1.67
N VAL A 31 3.34 10.08 -2.97
CA VAL A 31 4.16 9.17 -3.74
C VAL A 31 4.33 9.72 -5.15
N HIS A 32 5.56 10.12 -5.43
CA HIS A 32 5.96 10.69 -6.72
C HIS A 32 6.31 9.59 -7.74
N ALA A 33 5.71 8.40 -7.59
CA ALA A 33 6.02 7.23 -8.40
C ALA A 33 5.57 7.38 -9.87
N GLY A 34 4.89 8.49 -10.23
CA GLY A 34 4.38 8.74 -11.58
C GLY A 34 2.93 8.28 -11.82
N CYS A 35 2.20 7.92 -10.77
CA CYS A 35 0.80 7.46 -10.86
C CYS A 35 -0.18 8.54 -10.39
N LYS A 36 -0.67 9.34 -11.34
CA LYS A 36 -1.53 10.50 -11.10
C LYS A 36 -2.74 10.21 -10.19
N THR A 37 -3.44 9.09 -10.38
CA THR A 37 -4.63 8.78 -9.57
C THR A 37 -4.28 8.55 -8.11
N SER A 38 -3.23 7.77 -7.83
CA SER A 38 -2.80 7.47 -6.45
C SER A 38 -2.23 8.69 -5.74
N ASP A 39 -1.60 9.60 -6.47
CA ASP A 39 -1.07 10.86 -5.92
C ASP A 39 -2.21 11.82 -5.54
N GLU A 40 -3.24 11.94 -6.38
CA GLU A 40 -4.41 12.82 -6.14
C GLU A 40 -5.32 12.32 -5.01
N ASN A 41 -5.55 11.02 -4.97
CA ASN A 41 -6.32 10.37 -3.92
C ASN A 41 -5.43 9.25 -3.41
N GLY A 42 -4.91 9.18 -2.19
CA GLY A 42 -4.05 8.04 -1.77
C GLY A 42 -4.66 6.61 -1.82
N ILE A 43 -5.13 6.11 -2.96
CA ILE A 43 -5.67 4.79 -3.25
C ILE A 43 -4.63 4.03 -4.06
N TYR A 44 -4.31 2.85 -3.58
CA TYR A 44 -3.30 1.97 -4.15
C TYR A 44 -3.93 0.63 -4.51
N LYS A 45 -3.41 0.02 -5.57
CA LYS A 45 -3.77 -1.34 -5.98
C LYS A 45 -2.88 -2.33 -5.23
N LEU A 46 -3.46 -3.36 -4.65
CA LEU A 46 -2.75 -4.50 -4.07
C LEU A 46 -3.18 -5.76 -4.82
N VAL A 47 -2.22 -6.57 -5.26
CA VAL A 47 -2.50 -7.90 -5.82
C VAL A 47 -1.98 -8.93 -4.82
N ASP A 48 -2.88 -9.69 -4.21
CA ASP A 48 -2.57 -10.60 -3.12
C ASP A 48 -3.34 -11.93 -3.28
N GLU A 49 -2.75 -12.85 -4.04
CA GLU A 49 -3.37 -14.14 -4.37
C GLU A 49 -3.70 -14.99 -3.15
N LYS A 50 -2.92 -14.85 -2.07
CA LYS A 50 -3.04 -15.67 -0.85
C LYS A 50 -3.75 -14.93 0.28
N GLY A 51 -4.14 -13.67 0.07
CA GLY A 51 -4.79 -12.83 1.08
C GLY A 51 -3.92 -12.52 2.31
N ARG A 52 -2.60 -12.70 2.24
CA ARG A 52 -1.71 -12.49 3.41
C ARG A 52 -1.52 -11.01 3.72
N ILE A 53 -1.23 -10.21 2.69
CA ILE A 53 -0.97 -8.77 2.82
C ILE A 53 -2.26 -8.04 3.16
N VAL A 54 -3.40 -8.41 2.55
CA VAL A 54 -4.69 -7.79 2.89
C VAL A 54 -5.11 -8.11 4.33
N SER A 55 -4.84 -9.32 4.82
CA SER A 55 -5.08 -9.69 6.22
C SER A 55 -4.20 -8.89 7.19
N MET A 56 -2.93 -8.66 6.83
CA MET A 56 -2.01 -7.81 7.60
C MET A 56 -2.48 -6.35 7.64
N LEU A 57 -2.98 -5.81 6.53
CA LEU A 57 -3.53 -4.45 6.46
C LEU A 57 -4.81 -4.31 7.30
N LEU A 58 -5.70 -5.31 7.26
CA LEU A 58 -6.90 -5.35 8.11
C LEU A 58 -6.54 -5.37 9.60
N ALA A 59 -5.56 -6.20 9.99
CA ALA A 59 -5.08 -6.25 11.37
C ALA A 59 -4.42 -4.93 11.79
N ALA A 60 -3.61 -4.31 10.93
CA ALA A 60 -3.01 -3.01 11.18
C ALA A 60 -4.07 -1.91 11.35
N GLN A 61 -5.11 -1.91 10.50
CA GLN A 61 -6.24 -0.99 10.59
C GLN A 61 -6.99 -1.16 11.92
N ALA A 62 -7.33 -2.40 12.29
CA ALA A 62 -8.04 -2.70 13.53
C ALA A 62 -7.24 -2.33 14.78
N ALA A 63 -5.91 -2.39 14.71
CA ALA A 63 -4.99 -2.06 15.81
C ALA A 63 -4.51 -0.60 15.80
N ASP A 64 -5.06 0.27 14.95
CA ASP A 64 -4.63 1.66 14.72
C ASP A 64 -3.10 1.80 14.50
N ARG A 65 -2.49 0.81 13.85
CA ARG A 65 -1.07 0.82 13.51
C ARG A 65 -0.85 1.56 12.20
N LYS A 66 0.21 2.36 12.14
CA LYS A 66 0.67 2.95 10.88
C LYS A 66 1.38 1.91 10.02
N VAL A 67 1.27 2.07 8.71
CA VAL A 67 1.92 1.23 7.70
C VAL A 67 2.71 2.09 6.71
N SER A 68 3.79 1.53 6.18
CA SER A 68 4.47 2.05 5.00
C SER A 68 4.40 0.98 3.93
N VAL A 69 4.11 1.38 2.69
CA VAL A 69 4.02 0.45 1.55
C VAL A 69 5.06 0.84 0.51
N ALA A 70 5.73 -0.17 -0.05
CA ALA A 70 6.53 0.01 -1.24
C ALA A 70 5.59 -0.07 -2.44
N ILE A 71 5.70 0.89 -3.35
CA ILE A 71 4.85 0.94 -4.53
C ILE A 71 5.65 1.08 -5.81
N THR A 72 5.03 0.64 -6.90
CA THR A 72 5.53 0.82 -8.25
C THR A 72 4.42 1.33 -9.16
N CYS A 73 4.80 2.13 -10.16
CA CYS A 73 3.89 2.52 -11.22
C CYS A 73 4.10 1.62 -12.44
N GLU A 74 3.07 0.86 -12.77
CA GLU A 74 3.04 0.05 -13.99
C GLU A 74 2.77 0.98 -15.19
N PRO A 75 3.56 0.91 -16.27
CA PRO A 75 3.30 1.67 -17.48
C PRO A 75 1.87 1.45 -17.98
N GLY A 76 1.12 2.54 -18.22
CA GLY A 76 -0.29 2.49 -18.63
C GLY A 76 -1.29 2.31 -17.49
N SER A 77 -0.85 2.15 -16.24
CA SER A 77 -1.72 2.22 -15.06
C SER A 77 -1.75 3.64 -14.50
N SER A 78 -2.94 4.11 -14.13
CA SER A 78 -3.09 5.39 -13.41
C SER A 78 -2.97 5.24 -11.89
N THR A 79 -3.04 4.01 -11.38
CA THR A 79 -2.97 3.65 -9.96
C THR A 79 -1.67 2.91 -9.66
N ALA A 80 -0.99 3.29 -8.58
CA ALA A 80 0.23 2.62 -8.14
C ALA A 80 -0.07 1.29 -7.44
N LYS A 81 0.84 0.33 -7.63
CA LYS A 81 0.74 -1.04 -7.13
C LYS A 81 1.64 -1.23 -5.91
N ILE A 82 1.08 -1.74 -4.82
CA ILE A 82 1.81 -2.16 -3.63
C ILE A 82 2.60 -3.43 -3.95
N THR A 83 3.91 -3.40 -3.72
CA THR A 83 4.82 -4.54 -3.87
C THR A 83 5.26 -5.10 -2.53
N GLU A 84 5.36 -4.25 -1.50
CA GLU A 84 5.75 -4.64 -0.14
C GLU A 84 4.99 -3.82 0.91
N LEU A 85 4.87 -4.38 2.11
CA LEU A 85 4.18 -3.79 3.25
C LEU A 85 5.05 -3.86 4.49
N GLN A 86 5.08 -2.76 5.23
CA GLN A 86 5.68 -2.67 6.54
C GLN A 86 4.67 -2.15 7.56
N ILE A 87 4.57 -2.82 8.72
CA ILE A 87 3.71 -2.39 9.84
C ILE A 87 4.58 -1.81 10.94
N GLY A 88 4.21 -0.64 11.45
CA GLY A 88 4.94 0.06 12.51
C GLY A 88 6.08 0.93 11.99
N GLU A 89 6.49 1.91 12.81
CA GLU A 89 7.46 2.95 12.48
C GLU A 89 8.92 2.48 12.62
N VAL A 90 9.22 1.25 12.22
CA VAL A 90 10.58 0.66 12.32
C VAL A 90 11.24 0.71 10.95
N ASN A 91 12.35 1.43 10.77
CA ASN A 91 12.96 1.53 9.45
C ASN A 91 13.85 0.30 9.11
N PHE A 92 13.27 -0.72 8.45
CA PHE A 92 14.01 -1.93 8.02
C PHE A 92 15.02 -1.69 6.90
N SER A 93 14.92 -0.56 6.16
CA SER A 93 15.90 -0.22 5.12
C SER A 93 17.31 0.06 5.66
N SER A 94 17.44 0.27 6.98
CA SER A 94 18.73 0.40 7.67
C SER A 94 19.37 -0.93 8.08
N VAL A 95 18.63 -2.05 7.97
CA VAL A 95 19.01 -3.36 8.54
C VAL A 95 19.31 -4.39 7.45
N ILE A 96 18.78 -4.21 6.24
CA ILE A 96 18.97 -5.12 5.11
C ILE A 96 20.01 -4.47 4.17
N HIS A 97 21.29 -4.75 4.43
CA HIS A 97 22.40 -4.49 3.50
C HIS A 97 22.74 -5.77 2.72
#